data_AF-A0A7S3UFP9-F1
#
_entry.id   AF-A0A7S3UFP9-F1
#
_cell.length_a   1.000
_cell.length_b   1.000
_cell.length_c   1.000
_cell.angle_alpha   90.00
_cell.angle_beta   90.00
_cell.angle_gamma   90.00
#
_symmetry.space_group_name_H-M   'P 1'
#
loop_
_entity.id
_entity.type
_entity.pdbx_description
1 polymer ?
#
loop_
_entity_poly.entity_id
_entity_poly.type
_entity_poly.pdbx_seq_one_letter_code
_entity_poly.pdbx_strand_id
1 'polypeptide(L)'
;KQVGMSGGCYPDSLIGSIPNLYYYAANNPSEATIAKRRGYAQTISYLTPPAENAGLYKGLQELSELISSYQSLKDTGRGEAIVGTIVATAKTVNLDKDVDLPEEDAIDSLSDEERDNVVGSVYQRLM
;
A
#
# COMPACT_ATOMS: atom_id res chain seq x y z
N LYS A 1 15.12 31.90 -9.16
CA LYS A 1 14.42 31.88 -10.47
C LYS A 1 13.96 30.47 -10.79
N GLN A 2 12.94 30.28 -11.63
CA GLN A 2 12.44 28.93 -11.99
C GLN A 2 13.34 28.22 -13.04
N VAL A 3 13.87 28.97 -14.01
CA VAL A 3 14.83 28.53 -15.03
C VAL A 3 15.74 29.71 -15.39
N GLY A 4 16.88 29.46 -16.05
CA GLY A 4 17.82 30.50 -16.47
C GLY A 4 18.44 31.21 -15.27
N MET A 5 19.28 30.49 -14.51
CA MET A 5 19.92 31.08 -13.35
C MET A 5 20.89 32.20 -13.77
N SER A 6 21.17 33.08 -12.82
CA SER A 6 22.12 34.19 -12.97
C SER A 6 23.00 34.22 -11.73
N GLY A 7 24.14 34.91 -11.76
CA GLY A 7 25.11 34.90 -10.64
C GLY A 7 24.58 35.28 -9.25
N GLY A 8 23.44 35.98 -9.15
CA GLY A 8 22.74 36.23 -7.87
C GLY A 8 21.78 35.11 -7.41
N CYS A 9 21.63 34.03 -8.17
CA CYS A 9 20.83 32.85 -7.81
C CYS A 9 21.74 31.81 -7.15
N TYR A 10 21.40 31.40 -5.92
CA TYR A 10 22.20 30.44 -5.15
C TYR A 10 22.67 29.20 -5.91
N PRO A 11 21.84 28.53 -6.75
CA PRO A 11 22.32 27.35 -7.47
C PRO A 11 23.51 27.63 -8.40
N ASP A 12 23.51 28.79 -9.05
CA ASP A 12 24.57 29.22 -9.97
C ASP A 12 25.84 29.62 -9.20
N SER A 13 25.68 30.36 -8.09
CA SER A 13 26.80 30.77 -7.23
C SER A 13 27.48 29.61 -6.51
N LEU A 14 26.73 28.55 -6.18
CA LEU A 14 27.23 27.41 -5.41
C LEU A 14 27.82 26.31 -6.28
N ILE A 15 27.14 25.92 -7.36
CA ILE A 15 27.59 24.84 -8.26
C ILE A 15 28.70 25.35 -9.19
N GLY A 16 28.59 26.60 -9.65
CA GLY A 16 29.54 27.18 -10.58
C GLY A 16 29.58 26.45 -11.91
N SER A 17 30.77 26.36 -12.51
CA SER A 17 30.97 25.90 -13.89
C SER A 17 31.52 24.47 -14.03
N ILE A 18 31.73 23.75 -12.93
CA ILE A 18 32.17 22.35 -13.00
C ILE A 18 31.04 21.46 -13.52
N PRO A 19 31.33 20.42 -14.34
CA PRO A 19 30.31 19.50 -14.80
C PRO A 19 29.55 18.85 -13.63
N ASN A 20 28.24 19.04 -13.63
CA ASN A 20 27.37 18.53 -12.57
C ASN A 20 26.64 17.27 -13.04
N LEU A 21 27.03 16.11 -12.52
CA LEU A 21 26.43 14.82 -12.85
C LEU A 21 25.59 14.32 -11.68
N TYR A 22 24.36 13.89 -11.95
CA TYR A 22 23.46 13.33 -10.94
C TYR A 22 22.94 11.96 -11.36
N TYR A 23 23.01 10.99 -10.45
CA TYR A 23 22.19 9.79 -10.55
C TYR A 23 20.78 10.10 -10.07
N TYR A 24 19.78 9.87 -10.92
CA TYR A 24 18.36 10.09 -10.60
C TYR A 24 17.55 8.80 -10.81
N ALA A 25 16.57 8.56 -9.94
CA ALA A 25 15.66 7.45 -10.13
C ALA A 25 14.85 7.65 -11.41
N ALA A 26 14.75 6.60 -12.24
CA ALA A 26 14.02 6.66 -13.51
C ALA A 26 12.53 7.05 -13.34
N ASN A 27 11.94 6.74 -12.18
CA ASN A 27 10.56 7.07 -11.85
C ASN A 27 10.36 8.49 -11.29
N ASN A 28 11.42 9.31 -11.17
CA ASN A 28 11.32 10.69 -10.69
C ASN A 28 11.76 11.75 -11.74
N PRO A 29 11.00 11.90 -12.85
CA PRO A 29 11.38 12.82 -13.93
C PRO A 29 11.13 14.30 -13.60
N SER A 30 10.17 14.63 -12.74
CA SER A 30 9.85 16.01 -12.36
C SER A 30 11.02 16.66 -11.62
N GLU A 31 11.57 16.00 -10.61
CA GLU A 31 12.70 16.52 -9.81
C GLU A 31 13.99 16.51 -10.63
N ALA A 32 14.21 15.47 -11.44
CA ALA A 32 15.31 15.43 -12.41
C ALA A 32 15.28 16.63 -13.37
N THR A 33 14.09 17.06 -13.79
CA THR A 33 13.91 18.25 -14.63
C THR A 33 14.26 19.54 -13.89
N ILE A 34 13.95 19.62 -12.60
CA ILE A 34 14.36 20.76 -11.76
C ILE A 34 15.88 20.82 -11.63
N ALA A 35 16.55 19.67 -11.40
CA ALA A 35 18.01 19.60 -11.36
C ALA A 35 18.65 20.05 -12.68
N LYS A 36 18.10 19.65 -13.83
CA LYS A 36 18.53 20.12 -15.16
C LYS A 36 18.38 21.65 -15.31
N ARG A 37 17.20 22.18 -14.99
CA ARG A 37 16.87 23.60 -15.24
C ARG A 37 17.52 24.58 -14.26
N ARG A 38 17.83 24.12 -13.04
CA ARG A 38 18.30 24.98 -11.95
C ARG A 38 19.72 24.70 -11.48
N GLY A 39 20.27 23.53 -11.75
CA GLY A 39 21.62 23.15 -11.33
C GLY A 39 22.51 22.67 -12.47
N TYR A 40 22.08 22.82 -13.73
CA TYR A 40 22.84 22.38 -14.91
C TYR A 40 23.22 20.89 -14.87
N ALA A 41 22.42 20.08 -14.17
CA ALA A 41 22.73 18.68 -13.95
C ALA A 41 22.52 17.84 -15.21
N GLN A 42 23.51 17.04 -15.58
CA GLN A 42 23.30 15.89 -16.48
C GLN A 42 22.83 14.70 -15.64
N THR A 43 21.63 14.21 -15.93
CA THR A 43 21.00 13.15 -15.14
C THR A 43 21.22 11.78 -15.79
N ILE A 44 21.83 10.87 -15.05
CA ILE A 44 21.98 9.46 -15.43
C ILE A 44 20.94 8.67 -14.65
N SER A 45 19.99 8.05 -15.35
CA SER A 45 18.91 7.31 -14.70
C SER A 45 19.41 5.99 -14.12
N TYR A 46 18.95 5.65 -12.92
CA TYR A 46 19.07 4.31 -12.36
C TYR A 46 17.68 3.69 -12.13
N LEU A 47 17.62 2.37 -12.15
CA LEU A 47 16.39 1.62 -11.88
C LEU A 47 16.15 1.57 -10.36
N THR A 48 14.92 1.78 -9.93
CA THR A 48 14.53 1.52 -8.54
C THR A 48 14.72 0.04 -8.21
N PRO A 49 14.84 -0.33 -6.92
CA PRO A 49 14.86 -1.74 -6.54
C PRO A 49 13.73 -2.53 -7.22
N PRO A 50 13.97 -3.80 -7.63
CA PRO A 50 12.93 -4.62 -8.22
C PRO A 50 11.77 -4.75 -7.23
N ALA A 51 10.56 -4.43 -7.69
CA ALA A 51 9.37 -4.55 -6.87
C ALA A 51 9.02 -6.03 -6.67
N GLU A 52 8.67 -6.39 -5.44
CA GLU A 52 8.13 -7.69 -5.08
C GLU A 52 6.73 -7.50 -4.48
N ASN A 53 5.91 -8.56 -4.51
CA ASN A 53 4.65 -8.56 -3.80
C ASN A 53 4.94 -8.45 -2.30
N ALA A 54 4.25 -7.54 -1.59
CA ALA A 54 4.46 -7.35 -0.16
C ALA A 54 4.18 -8.62 0.66
N GLY A 55 3.32 -9.49 0.14
CA GLY A 55 2.88 -10.71 0.80
C GLY A 55 2.08 -10.42 2.07
N LEU A 56 1.75 -11.48 2.80
CA LEU A 56 1.09 -11.40 4.10
C LEU A 56 2.05 -11.88 5.19
N TYR A 57 1.88 -11.35 6.40
CA TYR A 57 2.73 -11.67 7.52
C TYR A 57 1.95 -11.72 8.83
N LYS A 58 2.37 -12.63 9.73
CA LYS A 58 1.81 -12.78 11.09
C LYS A 58 0.27 -12.86 11.05
N GLY A 59 -0.42 -11.99 11.78
CA GLY A 59 -1.89 -11.96 11.84
C GLY A 59 -2.58 -11.78 10.50
N LEU A 60 -1.95 -11.13 9.51
CA LEU A 60 -2.54 -11.02 8.15
C LEU A 60 -2.51 -12.36 7.41
N GLN A 61 -1.45 -13.16 7.63
CA GLN A 61 -1.37 -14.51 7.08
C GLN A 61 -2.38 -15.44 7.75
N GLU A 62 -2.50 -15.37 9.08
CA GLU A 62 -3.51 -16.10 9.84
C GLU A 62 -4.93 -15.75 9.38
N LEU A 63 -5.22 -14.46 9.16
CA LEU A 63 -6.50 -13.99 8.64
C LEU A 63 -6.80 -14.57 7.24
N SER A 64 -5.80 -14.63 6.35
CA SER A 64 -5.96 -15.24 5.02
C SER A 64 -6.25 -16.74 5.09
N GLU A 65 -5.69 -17.46 6.06
CA GLU A 65 -5.96 -18.88 6.29
C GLU A 65 -7.38 -19.11 6.84
N LEU A 66 -7.86 -18.22 7.72
CA LEU A 66 -9.24 -18.24 8.21
C LEU A 66 -10.24 -18.01 7.08
N ILE A 67 -9.98 -17.03 6.21
CA ILE A 67 -10.82 -16.76 5.02
C ILE A 67 -10.79 -17.96 4.06
N SER A 68 -9.63 -18.58 3.85
CA SER A 68 -9.55 -19.78 3.00
C SER A 68 -10.36 -20.94 3.59
N SER A 69 -10.40 -21.06 4.91
CA SER A 69 -11.17 -22.08 5.62
C SER A 69 -12.68 -21.83 5.57
N TYR A 70 -13.12 -20.57 5.44
CA TYR A 70 -14.53 -20.18 5.38
C TYR A 70 -15.33 -21.00 4.35
N GLN A 71 -14.81 -21.15 3.12
CA GLN A 71 -15.52 -21.85 2.05
C GLN A 71 -15.83 -23.32 2.40
N SER A 72 -14.93 -23.98 3.14
CA SER A 72 -15.13 -25.36 3.59
C SER A 72 -16.05 -25.49 4.81
N LEU A 73 -16.15 -24.45 5.63
CA LEU A 73 -16.91 -24.45 6.89
C LEU A 73 -18.32 -23.89 6.72
N LYS A 74 -18.56 -23.05 5.71
CA LYS A 74 -19.83 -22.35 5.47
C LYS A 74 -21.03 -23.30 5.47
N ASP A 75 -20.91 -24.44 4.77
CA ASP A 75 -22.02 -25.40 4.62
C ASP A 75 -22.14 -26.41 5.78
N THR A 76 -21.22 -26.38 6.75
CA THR A 76 -21.17 -27.36 7.86
C THR A 76 -21.96 -26.94 9.11
N GLY A 77 -22.72 -25.83 9.02
CA GLY A 77 -23.37 -25.20 10.17
C GLY A 77 -22.40 -24.47 11.11
N ARG A 78 -21.13 -24.34 10.71
CA ARG A 78 -20.08 -23.59 11.45
C ARG A 78 -19.72 -22.25 10.82
N GLY A 79 -20.47 -21.83 9.78
CA GLY A 79 -20.25 -20.57 9.05
C GLY A 79 -20.25 -19.33 9.95
N GLU A 80 -21.15 -19.29 10.93
CA GLU A 80 -21.26 -18.18 11.90
C GLU A 80 -20.00 -18.04 12.75
N ALA A 81 -19.55 -19.14 13.36
CA ALA A 81 -18.39 -19.14 14.24
C ALA A 81 -17.10 -18.74 13.53
N ILE A 82 -16.92 -19.17 12.27
CA ILE A 82 -15.73 -18.78 11.49
C ILE A 82 -15.79 -17.31 11.08
N VAL A 83 -16.97 -16.76 10.75
CA VAL A 83 -17.12 -15.33 10.46
C VAL A 83 -16.81 -14.49 11.69
N GLY A 84 -17.30 -14.89 12.87
CA GLY A 84 -16.93 -14.25 14.14
C GLY A 84 -15.42 -14.23 14.37
N THR A 85 -14.76 -15.36 14.11
CA THR A 85 -13.29 -15.45 14.25
C THR A 85 -12.56 -14.57 13.23
N ILE A 86 -13.05 -14.50 11.98
CA ILE A 86 -12.51 -13.62 10.93
C ILE A 86 -12.64 -12.15 11.35
N VAL A 87 -13.81 -11.72 11.82
CA VAL A 87 -14.06 -10.32 12.25
C VAL A 87 -13.19 -9.96 13.45
N ALA A 88 -13.10 -10.82 14.47
CA ALA A 88 -12.25 -10.58 15.64
C ALA A 88 -10.76 -10.48 15.26
N THR A 89 -10.30 -11.36 14.37
CA THR A 89 -8.91 -11.34 13.87
C THR A 89 -8.66 -10.10 13.01
N ALA A 90 -9.61 -9.71 12.16
CA ALA A 90 -9.57 -8.49 11.36
C ALA A 90 -9.44 -7.23 12.23
N LYS A 91 -10.22 -7.12 13.32
CA LYS A 91 -10.10 -6.06 14.34
C LYS A 91 -8.71 -6.08 15.00
N THR A 92 -8.18 -7.26 15.32
CA THR A 92 -6.84 -7.40 15.93
C THR A 92 -5.73 -6.88 15.01
N VAL A 93 -5.86 -7.06 13.69
CA VAL A 93 -4.91 -6.53 12.69
C VAL A 93 -5.25 -5.10 12.21
N ASN A 94 -6.17 -4.41 12.87
CA ASN A 94 -6.62 -3.04 12.56
C ASN A 94 -7.32 -2.86 11.20
N LEU A 95 -7.86 -3.91 10.62
CA LEU A 95 -8.55 -3.85 9.31
C LEU A 95 -9.96 -3.25 9.43
N ASP A 96 -10.47 -3.08 10.64
CA ASP A 96 -11.72 -2.38 10.98
C ASP A 96 -11.72 -0.89 10.57
N LYS A 97 -10.53 -0.32 10.31
CA LYS A 97 -10.38 1.06 9.82
C LYS A 97 -10.49 1.17 8.30
N ASP A 98 -10.32 0.05 7.62
CA ASP A 98 -10.32 -0.05 6.16
C ASP A 98 -11.63 -0.66 5.61
N VAL A 99 -12.30 -1.45 6.44
CA VAL A 99 -13.51 -2.20 6.10
C VAL A 99 -14.54 -2.00 7.20
N ASP A 100 -15.80 -1.76 6.82
CA ASP A 100 -16.90 -1.69 7.77
C ASP A 100 -17.22 -3.10 8.29
N LEU A 101 -16.88 -3.36 9.55
CA LEU A 101 -17.05 -4.66 10.20
C LEU A 101 -18.22 -4.61 11.18
N PRO A 102 -19.14 -5.58 11.14
CA PRO A 102 -20.22 -5.65 12.11
C PRO A 102 -19.68 -5.88 13.54
N GLU A 103 -20.47 -5.49 14.54
CA GLU A 103 -20.20 -5.89 15.92
C GLU A 103 -20.38 -7.39 16.10
N GLU A 104 -19.62 -7.99 17.02
CA GLU A 104 -19.59 -9.45 17.21
C GLU A 104 -21.00 -10.02 17.50
N ASP A 105 -21.80 -9.29 18.28
CA ASP A 105 -23.17 -9.66 18.63
C ASP A 105 -24.15 -9.62 17.45
N ALA A 106 -23.82 -8.92 16.36
CA ALA A 106 -24.68 -8.81 15.18
C ALA A 106 -24.49 -9.97 14.19
N ILE A 107 -23.40 -10.75 14.32
CA ILE A 107 -23.01 -11.78 13.35
C ILE A 107 -24.03 -12.93 13.29
N ASP A 108 -24.59 -13.30 14.45
CA ASP A 108 -25.61 -14.35 14.57
C ASP A 108 -26.91 -14.00 13.84
N SER A 109 -27.17 -12.70 13.64
CA SER A 109 -28.38 -12.21 12.95
C SER A 109 -28.23 -11.99 11.44
N LEU A 110 -26.99 -12.11 10.91
CA LEU A 110 -26.72 -11.92 9.49
C LEU A 110 -27.22 -13.10 8.65
N SER A 111 -27.73 -12.82 7.46
CA SER A 111 -27.98 -13.82 6.43
C SER A 111 -26.67 -14.38 5.85
N ASP A 112 -26.74 -15.54 5.20
CA ASP A 112 -25.56 -16.15 4.57
C ASP A 112 -24.95 -15.27 3.47
N GLU A 113 -25.76 -14.47 2.78
CA GLU A 113 -25.30 -13.51 1.78
C GLU A 113 -24.55 -12.33 2.43
N GLU A 114 -25.04 -11.81 3.55
CA GLU A 114 -24.37 -10.74 4.29
C GLU A 114 -23.03 -11.21 4.89
N ARG A 115 -22.97 -12.45 5.38
CA ARG A 115 -21.72 -13.07 5.86
C ARG A 115 -20.69 -13.19 4.75
N ASP A 116 -21.10 -13.63 3.57
CA ASP A 116 -20.23 -13.68 2.39
C ASP A 116 -19.71 -12.29 2.02
N ASN A 117 -20.57 -11.26 2.09
CA ASN A 117 -20.17 -9.89 1.78
C ASN A 117 -19.13 -9.36 2.78
N VAL A 118 -19.30 -9.64 4.08
CA VAL A 118 -18.31 -9.28 5.12
C VAL A 118 -16.98 -9.97 4.83
N VAL A 119 -16.97 -11.29 4.64
CA VAL A 119 -15.73 -12.03 4.34
C VAL A 119 -15.08 -11.54 3.03
N GLY A 120 -15.88 -11.27 2.01
CA GLY A 120 -15.42 -10.74 0.72
C GLY A 120 -14.78 -9.36 0.83
N SER A 121 -15.34 -8.47 1.65
CA SER A 121 -14.80 -7.14 1.89
C SER A 121 -13.44 -7.16 2.60
N VAL A 122 -13.27 -8.06 3.58
CA VAL A 122 -12.00 -8.32 4.26
C VAL A 122 -10.98 -8.92 3.28
N TYR A 123 -11.41 -9.89 2.47
CA TYR A 123 -10.55 -10.56 1.48
C TYR A 123 -10.01 -9.57 0.43
N GLN A 124 -10.86 -8.68 -0.08
CA GLN A 124 -10.45 -7.66 -1.05
C GLN A 124 -9.40 -6.70 -0.49
N ARG A 125 -9.33 -6.53 0.83
CA ARG A 125 -8.33 -5.67 1.46
C ARG A 125 -6.99 -6.36 1.71
N LEU A 126 -6.98 -7.70 1.76
CA LEU A 126 -5.77 -8.50 1.93
C LEU A 126 -5.05 -8.79 0.61
N MET A 127 -5.78 -8.87 -0.51
CA MET A 127 -5.26 -9.25 -1.83
C MET A 127 -5.19 -8.06 -2.78
#